data_AF-A0AAD6DCI5-F1
#
_entry.id   AF-A0AAD6DCI5-F1
#
_cell.length_a   1.000
_cell.length_b   1.000
_cell.length_c   1.000
_cell.angle_alpha   90.00
_cell.angle_beta   90.00
_cell.angle_gamma   90.00
#
_symmetry.space_group_name_H-M   'P 1'
#
loop_
_entity.id
_entity.type
_entity.pdbx_description
1 polymer ?
#
loop_
_entity_poly.entity_id
_entity_poly.type
_entity_poly.pdbx_seq_one_letter_code
_entity_poly.pdbx_strand_id
1 'polypeptide(L)'
;MALRGVNLPLAWVGQEKILIDVFQEIGLTNAEIATFLSGPAFQAWNRFGNIQGFWNGDLPRPWIDQQFELQKKIVSRMVELGMTPVLPSFTGFVPRNTTRVLPGANIIHGSQWGGFPVQYTNDSFLQPFDDNFAQLQLSFISKQKAAYGNISHIYTLDQYNENTPSSGDLDYLHNISSSTLKSLKEADPNAVWLMQGWLFYALSSFWTNDRVEAYLGGVENDEDMIVLDLYSESIPEWRRTKSYFGKPWIWCQLHDFGGNMGLYGQILNVTEDATQARVESSSMIGYGLSPEGQEGNEIMYDLLLDQAWSSEAIDTRQYFKNWVTSRYAGSGSIPPELYQGWDLMRSTVYNNTNLTNMAVIQPIVEAQPGINGVVGMTGTHPRTLTYNPTDLVKAWRAMYQAAHVLPKLWNNTAYQHDMVDVTRQVLDNAFIPLYTDLVTAYNESSASPDILSKKGQNMLDLLGDLDAVLLTNENFRLSTWLRSARSWAHGDKAQASFYEYNARNQITLWGPNGEITDYASKGWAGLISTYYIPRWHLFIDYLVSTPTDSYNSTAFFEKLRNFELRWQTQTWNAPEPFGDMIDLQKVLSRVHSRWPSVFKV
;
A
#
# COMPACT_ATOMS: atom_id res chain seq x y z
N MET A 1 -7.74 15.06 -6.07
CA MET A 1 -6.96 15.98 -5.20
C MET A 1 -7.63 17.35 -5.10
N ALA A 2 -7.50 18.26 -6.09
CA ALA A 2 -8.05 19.63 -5.97
C ALA A 2 -9.56 19.69 -5.66
N LEU A 3 -10.37 18.89 -6.37
CA LEU A 3 -11.82 18.79 -6.14
C LEU A 3 -12.19 18.31 -4.72
N ARG A 4 -11.25 17.72 -3.99
CA ARG A 4 -11.41 17.21 -2.63
C ARG A 4 -10.67 18.05 -1.58
N GLY A 5 -10.25 19.27 -1.94
CA GLY A 5 -9.61 20.20 -0.99
C GLY A 5 -8.18 19.87 -0.58
N VAL A 6 -7.52 18.88 -1.21
CA VAL A 6 -6.12 18.55 -0.92
C VAL A 6 -5.22 19.73 -1.31
N ASN A 7 -4.48 20.27 -0.36
CA ASN A 7 -3.59 21.44 -0.54
C ASN A 7 -2.12 21.19 -0.19
N LEU A 8 -1.77 20.07 0.47
CA LEU A 8 -0.40 19.74 0.88
C LEU A 8 0.04 18.34 0.38
N PRO A 9 0.19 18.12 -0.93
CA PRO A 9 0.55 16.81 -1.46
C PRO A 9 2.06 16.53 -1.49
N LEU A 10 2.43 15.28 -1.27
CA LEU A 10 3.79 14.76 -1.52
C LEU A 10 4.16 14.83 -3.00
N ALA A 11 5.37 15.27 -3.33
CA ALA A 11 5.86 15.40 -4.70
C ALA A 11 7.27 14.80 -4.85
N TRP A 12 7.34 13.46 -4.84
CA TRP A 12 8.60 12.69 -4.84
C TRP A 12 9.08 12.22 -6.22
N VAL A 13 8.29 12.39 -7.29
CA VAL A 13 8.60 11.76 -8.57
C VAL A 13 9.96 12.25 -9.09
N GLY A 14 10.80 11.33 -9.57
CA GLY A 14 12.08 11.66 -10.22
C GLY A 14 13.16 12.28 -9.35
N GLN A 15 13.02 12.29 -8.02
CA GLN A 15 14.05 12.87 -7.14
C GLN A 15 15.42 12.16 -7.24
N GLU A 16 15.44 10.90 -7.72
CA GLU A 16 16.67 10.14 -7.97
C GLU A 16 17.62 10.91 -8.88
N LYS A 17 17.08 11.70 -9.82
CA LYS A 17 17.89 12.55 -10.69
C LYS A 17 18.71 13.58 -9.91
N ILE A 18 18.08 14.27 -8.96
CA ILE A 18 18.75 15.26 -8.12
C ILE A 18 19.78 14.57 -7.22
N LEU A 19 19.40 13.43 -6.63
CA LEU A 19 20.28 12.65 -5.76
C LEU A 19 21.55 12.18 -6.49
N ILE A 20 21.41 11.67 -7.71
CA ILE A 20 22.54 11.26 -8.56
C ILE A 20 23.45 12.46 -8.84
N ASP A 21 22.89 13.62 -9.18
CA ASP A 21 23.68 14.81 -9.48
C ASP A 21 24.45 15.31 -8.24
N VAL A 22 23.89 15.18 -7.04
CA VAL A 22 24.57 15.46 -5.76
C VAL A 22 25.71 14.46 -5.49
N PHE A 23 25.48 13.17 -5.71
CA PHE A 23 26.51 12.15 -5.53
C PHE A 23 27.66 12.28 -6.54
N GLN A 24 27.36 12.65 -7.78
CA GLN A 24 28.38 12.93 -8.79
C GLN A 24 29.24 14.15 -8.41
N GLU A 25 28.65 15.17 -7.77
CA GLU A 25 29.36 16.38 -7.34
C GLU A 25 30.47 16.08 -6.33
N ILE A 26 30.26 15.11 -5.42
CA ILE A 26 31.31 14.63 -4.51
C ILE A 26 32.25 13.60 -5.14
N GLY A 27 32.08 13.25 -6.42
CA GLY A 27 32.99 12.38 -7.15
C GLY A 27 32.66 10.89 -7.13
N LEU A 28 31.42 10.51 -6.78
CA LEU A 28 30.95 9.14 -7.00
C LEU A 28 30.72 8.88 -8.49
N THR A 29 31.11 7.70 -8.95
CA THR A 29 30.92 7.29 -10.34
C THR A 29 29.50 6.75 -10.58
N ASN A 30 29.06 6.75 -11.84
CA ASN A 30 27.74 6.17 -12.19
C ASN A 30 27.60 4.70 -11.74
N ALA A 31 28.68 3.91 -11.81
CA ALA A 31 28.66 2.52 -11.37
C ALA A 31 28.47 2.39 -9.85
N GLU A 32 29.07 3.29 -9.06
CA GLU A 32 28.90 3.30 -7.60
C GLU A 32 27.53 3.79 -7.16
N ILE A 33 26.91 4.69 -7.94
CA ILE A 33 25.56 5.17 -7.65
C ILE A 33 24.51 4.13 -8.08
N ALA A 34 24.74 3.42 -9.18
CA ALA A 34 23.83 2.38 -9.67
C ALA A 34 23.61 1.26 -8.65
N THR A 35 24.63 0.91 -7.85
CA THR A 35 24.49 -0.11 -6.79
C THR A 35 23.62 0.32 -5.62
N PHE A 36 23.30 1.62 -5.50
CA PHE A 36 22.46 2.16 -4.43
C PHE A 36 20.99 2.26 -4.82
N LEU A 37 20.68 2.55 -6.08
CA LEU A 37 19.31 2.77 -6.54
C LEU A 37 18.56 1.45 -6.72
N SER A 38 17.35 1.38 -6.15
CA SER A 38 16.45 0.24 -6.37
C SER A 38 15.76 0.26 -7.75
N GLY A 39 15.01 -0.79 -8.06
CA GLY A 39 14.12 -0.79 -9.22
C GLY A 39 12.90 0.14 -9.04
N PRO A 40 12.16 0.49 -10.10
CA PRO A 40 11.08 1.48 -10.03
C PRO A 40 9.99 1.19 -9.01
N ALA A 41 9.65 -0.08 -8.79
CA ALA A 41 8.58 -0.50 -7.89
C ALA A 41 8.96 -0.42 -6.39
N PHE A 42 10.25 -0.25 -6.09
CA PHE A 42 10.78 -0.35 -4.72
C PHE A 42 11.37 0.98 -4.21
N GLN A 43 11.17 2.07 -4.97
CA GLN A 43 11.73 3.37 -4.66
C GLN A 43 11.30 3.87 -3.27
N ALA A 44 10.07 3.64 -2.83
CA ALA A 44 9.61 4.08 -1.50
C ALA A 44 10.57 3.61 -0.38
N TRP A 45 10.87 2.31 -0.34
CA TRP A 45 11.75 1.73 0.69
C TRP A 45 13.23 2.06 0.47
N ASN A 46 13.67 2.33 -0.76
CA ASN A 46 15.02 2.82 -1.00
C ASN A 46 15.22 4.25 -0.48
N ARG A 47 14.19 5.07 -0.63
CA ARG A 47 14.20 6.47 -0.19
C ARG A 47 14.18 6.63 1.33
N PHE A 48 13.54 5.68 2.01
CA PHE A 48 13.51 5.56 3.46
C PHE A 48 14.72 4.79 4.03
N GLY A 49 15.66 4.37 3.19
CA GLY A 49 16.89 3.67 3.58
C GLY A 49 16.67 2.28 4.18
N ASN A 50 15.56 1.64 3.82
CA ASN A 50 15.27 0.26 4.20
C ASN A 50 15.97 -0.73 3.27
N ILE A 51 16.08 -0.37 1.98
CA ILE A 51 16.73 -1.19 0.97
C ILE A 51 17.65 -0.37 0.07
N GLN A 52 18.60 -1.02 -0.57
CA GLN A 52 19.45 -0.40 -1.60
C GLN A 52 19.73 -1.37 -2.74
N GLY A 53 20.01 -0.82 -3.91
CA GLY A 53 20.25 -1.62 -5.11
C GLY A 53 19.04 -2.47 -5.51
N PHE A 54 19.23 -3.34 -6.50
CA PHE A 54 18.17 -4.21 -6.98
C PHE A 54 18.70 -5.56 -7.46
N TRP A 55 17.91 -6.61 -7.25
CA TRP A 55 18.29 -7.99 -7.52
C TRP A 55 18.07 -8.44 -8.97
N ASN A 56 17.63 -7.54 -9.84
CA ASN A 56 17.43 -7.82 -11.27
C ASN A 56 17.93 -6.66 -12.16
N GLY A 57 19.13 -6.16 -11.86
CA GLY A 57 19.82 -5.17 -12.69
C GLY A 57 19.60 -3.71 -12.28
N ASP A 58 20.29 -2.81 -12.96
CA ASP A 58 20.36 -1.40 -12.60
C ASP A 58 19.16 -0.60 -13.10
N LEU A 59 18.76 0.42 -12.34
CA LEU A 59 17.73 1.36 -12.73
C LEU A 59 18.12 2.11 -14.03
N PRO A 60 17.33 1.99 -15.13
CA PRO A 60 17.70 2.64 -16.39
C PRO A 60 17.72 4.16 -16.28
N ARG A 61 18.82 4.79 -16.70
CA ARG A 61 18.93 6.26 -16.74
C ARG A 61 17.79 6.95 -17.52
N PRO A 62 17.32 6.42 -18.67
CA PRO A 62 16.18 7.01 -19.36
C PRO A 62 14.90 7.08 -18.51
N TRP A 63 14.67 6.10 -17.61
CA TRP A 63 13.54 6.16 -16.69
C TRP A 63 13.70 7.31 -15.70
N ILE A 64 14.89 7.45 -15.10
CA ILE A 64 15.19 8.52 -14.13
C ILE A 64 14.95 9.89 -14.76
N ASP A 65 15.47 10.11 -15.97
CA ASP A 65 15.34 11.38 -16.67
C ASP A 65 13.86 11.67 -17.02
N GLN A 66 13.09 10.65 -17.42
CA GLN A 66 11.65 10.80 -17.68
C GLN A 66 10.83 11.10 -16.43
N GLN A 67 11.13 10.46 -15.30
CA GLN A 67 10.46 10.76 -14.03
C GLN A 67 10.76 12.19 -13.59
N PHE A 68 11.98 12.67 -13.77
CA PHE A 68 12.35 14.04 -13.46
C PHE A 68 11.59 15.06 -14.33
N GLU A 69 11.44 14.79 -15.63
CA GLU A 69 10.61 15.64 -16.50
C GLU A 69 9.11 15.56 -16.17
N LEU A 70 8.62 14.40 -15.73
CA LEU A 70 7.25 14.27 -15.23
C LEU A 70 7.04 15.12 -13.97
N GLN A 71 7.98 15.09 -13.04
CA GLN A 71 7.89 15.85 -11.79
C GLN A 71 7.78 17.35 -12.02
N LYS A 72 8.54 17.90 -12.98
CA LYS A 72 8.40 19.32 -13.37
C LYS A 72 6.97 19.68 -13.78
N LYS A 73 6.26 18.77 -14.45
CA LYS A 73 4.85 18.94 -14.82
C LYS A 73 3.93 18.81 -13.61
N ILE A 74 4.19 17.84 -12.73
CA ILE A 74 3.41 17.62 -11.50
C ILE A 74 3.46 18.85 -10.61
N VAL A 75 4.65 19.34 -10.26
CA VAL A 75 4.80 20.50 -9.36
C VAL A 75 4.21 21.77 -9.96
N SER A 76 4.38 21.98 -11.26
CA SER A 76 3.77 23.11 -11.97
C SER A 76 2.24 23.08 -11.85
N ARG A 77 1.62 21.92 -12.06
CA ARG A 77 0.17 21.75 -11.91
C ARG A 77 -0.30 21.87 -10.45
N MET A 78 0.47 21.38 -9.49
CA MET A 78 0.14 21.55 -8.06
C MET A 78 0.09 23.04 -7.70
N VAL A 79 1.11 23.82 -8.09
CA VAL A 79 1.17 25.26 -7.84
C VAL A 79 0.06 26.01 -8.58
N GLU A 80 -0.23 25.65 -9.84
CA GLU A 80 -1.35 26.22 -10.62
C GLU A 80 -2.70 26.07 -9.89
N LEU A 81 -2.89 24.95 -9.19
CA LEU A 81 -4.11 24.64 -8.43
C LEU A 81 -4.11 25.20 -7.00
N GLY A 82 -3.07 25.96 -6.61
CA GLY A 82 -2.95 26.53 -5.27
C GLY A 82 -2.52 25.54 -4.18
N MET A 83 -1.95 24.40 -4.56
CA MET A 83 -1.37 23.44 -3.62
C MET A 83 0.08 23.83 -3.28
N THR A 84 0.53 23.49 -2.08
CA THR A 84 1.92 23.55 -1.64
C THR A 84 2.54 22.16 -1.77
N PRO A 85 3.41 21.90 -2.76
CA PRO A 85 4.06 20.61 -2.87
C PRO A 85 5.01 20.36 -1.70
N VAL A 86 4.90 19.22 -1.05
CA VAL A 86 5.93 18.76 -0.12
C VAL A 86 7.05 18.13 -0.94
N LEU A 87 8.23 18.75 -0.90
CA LEU A 87 9.38 18.33 -1.69
C LEU A 87 10.29 17.43 -0.87
N PRO A 88 10.94 16.41 -1.45
CA PRO A 88 11.90 15.59 -0.71
C PRO A 88 13.17 16.40 -0.38
N SER A 89 13.98 15.88 0.53
CA SER A 89 15.29 16.41 0.89
C SER A 89 16.34 15.30 0.96
N PHE A 90 17.60 15.64 1.27
CA PHE A 90 18.65 14.65 1.46
C PHE A 90 18.45 13.98 2.83
N THR A 91 18.16 12.68 2.82
CA THR A 91 17.81 11.95 4.05
C THR A 91 19.03 11.46 4.82
N GLY A 92 20.23 11.46 4.23
CA GLY A 92 21.45 10.92 4.84
C GLY A 92 21.84 9.54 4.33
N PHE A 93 20.97 8.83 3.61
CA PHE A 93 21.33 7.56 2.99
C PHE A 93 22.23 7.78 1.78
N VAL A 94 23.34 7.05 1.73
CA VAL A 94 24.41 7.22 0.74
C VAL A 94 24.91 5.88 0.21
N PRO A 95 25.48 5.82 -1.01
CA PRO A 95 26.09 4.61 -1.54
C PRO A 95 27.21 4.09 -0.64
N ARG A 96 27.39 2.76 -0.59
CA ARG A 96 28.44 2.11 0.23
C ARG A 96 29.85 2.63 -0.04
N ASN A 97 30.10 3.09 -1.26
CA ASN A 97 31.40 3.59 -1.71
C ASN A 97 31.69 5.04 -1.29
N THR A 98 30.81 5.69 -0.53
CA THR A 98 30.95 7.10 -0.15
C THR A 98 32.24 7.39 0.63
N THR A 99 32.74 6.45 1.44
CA THR A 99 34.01 6.61 2.16
C THR A 99 35.24 6.73 1.23
N ARG A 100 35.12 6.32 -0.05
CA ARG A 100 36.19 6.55 -1.05
C ARG A 100 36.37 8.04 -1.33
N VAL A 101 35.27 8.79 -1.40
CA VAL A 101 35.25 10.22 -1.74
C VAL A 101 35.21 11.11 -0.51
N LEU A 102 34.63 10.62 0.59
CA LEU A 102 34.55 11.27 1.89
C LEU A 102 35.15 10.37 2.99
N PRO A 103 36.48 10.18 3.04
CA PRO A 103 37.13 9.19 3.92
C PRO A 103 37.03 9.49 5.42
N GLY A 104 36.73 10.73 5.80
CA GLY A 104 36.52 11.13 7.19
C GLY A 104 35.05 11.25 7.61
N ALA A 105 34.10 10.95 6.72
CA ALA A 105 32.69 11.10 7.00
C ALA A 105 32.20 10.07 8.02
N ASN A 106 31.37 10.52 8.96
CA ASN A 106 30.74 9.67 9.96
C ASN A 106 29.54 8.93 9.36
N ILE A 107 29.83 7.76 8.80
CA ILE A 107 28.85 6.87 8.20
C ILE A 107 28.64 5.66 9.13
N ILE A 108 27.38 5.42 9.46
CA ILE A 108 26.93 4.20 10.13
C ILE A 108 26.16 3.31 9.14
N HIS A 109 25.76 2.12 9.59
CA HIS A 109 24.91 1.23 8.81
C HIS A 109 23.55 1.07 9.49
N GLY A 110 22.47 1.16 8.71
CA GLY A 110 21.12 0.86 9.15
C GLY A 110 20.94 -0.62 9.53
N SER A 111 19.76 -0.92 10.06
CA SER A 111 19.35 -2.29 10.41
C SER A 111 19.13 -3.16 9.17
N GLN A 112 19.20 -4.49 9.36
CA GLN A 112 18.72 -5.43 8.34
C GLN A 112 17.20 -5.41 8.34
N TRP A 113 16.60 -4.97 7.24
CA TRP A 113 15.16 -4.76 7.14
C TRP A 113 14.50 -5.86 6.32
N GLY A 114 13.28 -6.26 6.72
CA GLY A 114 12.42 -7.17 5.95
C GLY A 114 13.01 -8.55 5.63
N GLY A 115 14.06 -9.01 6.33
CA GLY A 115 14.76 -10.25 6.00
C GLY A 115 15.62 -10.18 4.73
N PHE A 116 15.83 -8.98 4.17
CA PHE A 116 16.61 -8.79 2.95
C PHE A 116 18.06 -9.24 3.12
N PRO A 117 18.65 -9.88 2.09
CA PRO A 117 20.09 -10.10 2.04
C PRO A 117 20.85 -8.79 2.23
N VAL A 118 21.94 -8.82 3.01
CA VAL A 118 22.69 -7.61 3.44
C VAL A 118 23.07 -6.70 2.28
N GLN A 119 23.36 -7.23 1.10
CA GLN A 119 23.68 -6.41 -0.07
C GLN A 119 22.53 -5.50 -0.55
N TYR A 120 21.29 -5.78 -0.15
CA TYR A 120 20.09 -5.06 -0.54
C TYR A 120 19.43 -4.28 0.62
N THR A 121 20.08 -4.20 1.78
CA THR A 121 19.63 -3.47 2.99
C THR A 121 20.87 -2.97 3.74
N ASN A 122 20.77 -2.60 5.03
CA ASN A 122 21.88 -2.07 5.83
C ASN A 122 22.49 -0.86 5.14
N ASP A 123 21.62 0.07 4.76
CA ASP A 123 21.99 1.26 4.01
C ASP A 123 23.03 2.06 4.79
N SER A 124 24.03 2.55 4.08
CA SER A 124 25.01 3.46 4.65
C SER A 124 24.33 4.79 4.93
N PHE A 125 24.44 5.26 6.17
CA PHE A 125 23.76 6.46 6.65
C PHE A 125 24.78 7.45 7.19
N LEU A 126 24.94 8.56 6.46
CA LEU A 126 25.73 9.71 6.87
C LEU A 126 25.00 10.42 8.02
N GLN A 127 25.66 10.50 9.17
CA GLN A 127 25.04 11.11 10.36
C GLN A 127 24.77 12.61 10.14
N PRO A 128 23.62 13.15 10.58
CA PRO A 128 23.29 14.58 10.44
C PRO A 128 24.24 15.56 11.11
N PHE A 129 25.00 15.12 12.11
CA PHE A 129 26.00 15.95 12.79
C PHE A 129 27.38 15.96 12.10
N ASP A 130 27.51 15.28 10.96
CA ASP A 130 28.68 15.39 10.08
C ASP A 130 28.52 16.60 9.14
N ASP A 131 29.56 17.43 9.01
CA ASP A 131 29.53 18.64 8.17
C ASP A 131 29.20 18.33 6.69
N ASN A 132 29.53 17.13 6.19
CA ASN A 132 29.20 16.72 4.83
C ASN A 132 27.68 16.56 4.64
N PHE A 133 26.93 16.24 5.70
CA PHE A 133 25.47 16.14 5.61
C PHE A 133 24.87 17.48 5.20
N ALA A 134 25.26 18.56 5.88
CA ALA A 134 24.77 19.90 5.59
C ALA A 134 25.16 20.37 4.17
N GLN A 135 26.37 20.04 3.72
CA GLN A 135 26.81 20.34 2.36
C GLN A 135 25.98 19.62 1.29
N LEU A 136 25.70 18.32 1.48
CA LEU A 136 24.87 17.56 0.55
C LEU A 136 23.41 18.01 0.59
N GLN A 137 22.90 18.35 1.77
CA GLN A 137 21.55 18.90 1.95
C GLN A 137 21.38 20.24 1.22
N LEU A 138 22.37 21.13 1.33
CA LEU A 138 22.42 22.40 0.60
C LEU A 138 22.47 22.17 -0.92
N SER A 139 23.34 21.27 -1.40
CA SER A 139 23.42 20.96 -2.83
C SER A 139 22.10 20.39 -3.36
N PHE A 140 21.48 19.45 -2.64
CA PHE A 140 20.22 18.83 -3.02
C PHE A 140 19.09 19.87 -3.16
N ILE A 141 18.86 20.68 -2.11
CA ILE A 141 17.80 21.71 -2.14
C ILE A 141 18.11 22.80 -3.18
N SER A 142 19.37 23.17 -3.36
CA SER A 142 19.75 24.16 -4.38
C SER A 142 19.45 23.67 -5.80
N LYS A 143 19.79 22.41 -6.12
CA LYS A 143 19.45 21.80 -7.42
C LYS A 143 17.95 21.64 -7.59
N GLN A 144 17.24 21.29 -6.52
CA GLN A 144 15.78 21.21 -6.52
C GLN A 144 15.12 22.57 -6.81
N LYS A 145 15.54 23.64 -6.12
CA LYS A 145 15.10 25.02 -6.35
C LYS A 145 15.44 25.48 -7.78
N ALA A 146 16.59 25.09 -8.31
CA ALA A 146 16.95 25.38 -9.71
C ALA A 146 16.04 24.66 -10.72
N ALA A 147 15.60 23.43 -10.40
CA ALA A 147 14.76 22.62 -11.27
C ALA A 147 13.28 23.04 -11.25
N TYR A 148 12.73 23.36 -10.07
CA TYR A 148 11.30 23.56 -9.86
C TYR A 148 10.92 25.00 -9.51
N GLY A 149 11.89 25.84 -9.15
CA GLY A 149 11.68 27.15 -8.56
C GLY A 149 11.55 27.09 -7.03
N ASN A 150 11.50 28.27 -6.39
CA ASN A 150 11.27 28.41 -4.96
C ASN A 150 9.76 28.34 -4.65
N ILE A 151 9.17 27.16 -4.84
CA ILE A 151 7.72 26.93 -4.82
C ILE A 151 7.17 26.37 -3.50
N SER A 152 8.05 25.93 -2.60
CA SER A 152 7.70 25.35 -1.31
C SER A 152 8.85 25.53 -0.32
N HIS A 153 8.48 25.53 0.95
CA HIS A 153 9.39 25.53 2.09
C HIS A 153 9.16 24.28 2.96
N ILE A 154 8.33 23.34 2.53
CA ILE A 154 7.99 22.14 3.30
C ILE A 154 8.72 20.95 2.69
N TYR A 155 9.60 20.36 3.50
CA TYR A 155 10.49 19.29 3.09
C TYR A 155 10.20 18.00 3.86
N THR A 156 10.07 16.90 3.14
CA THR A 156 9.91 15.56 3.75
C THR A 156 11.26 14.88 3.88
N LEU A 157 11.52 14.38 5.09
CA LEU A 157 12.79 13.77 5.48
C LEU A 157 12.52 12.72 6.56
N ASP A 158 12.72 11.44 6.24
CA ASP A 158 12.53 10.33 7.18
C ASP A 158 13.80 9.47 7.25
N GLN A 159 14.37 9.36 8.46
CA GLN A 159 15.66 8.65 8.70
C GLN A 159 15.47 7.30 9.38
N TYR A 160 14.39 7.15 10.15
CA TYR A 160 14.17 6.01 11.04
C TYR A 160 12.83 5.31 10.78
N ASN A 161 12.30 5.44 9.55
CA ASN A 161 11.14 4.67 9.12
C ASN A 161 11.51 3.18 9.13
N GLU A 162 11.04 2.45 10.14
CA GLU A 162 11.38 1.03 10.38
C GLU A 162 12.89 0.73 10.45
N ASN A 163 13.68 1.75 10.77
CA ASN A 163 15.12 1.68 10.96
C ASN A 163 15.43 2.04 12.41
N THR A 164 16.28 1.23 13.07
CA THR A 164 16.62 1.46 14.49
C THR A 164 17.75 2.48 14.60
N PRO A 165 17.59 3.59 15.35
CA PRO A 165 18.69 4.51 15.61
C PRO A 165 19.87 3.82 16.32
N SER A 166 21.10 4.29 16.09
CA SER A 166 22.30 3.67 16.69
C SER A 166 22.39 3.81 18.20
N SER A 167 21.75 4.82 18.77
CA SER A 167 21.61 4.97 20.22
C SER A 167 20.20 5.43 20.57
N GLY A 168 19.72 4.96 21.73
CA GLY A 168 18.49 5.44 22.36
C GLY A 168 18.72 6.48 23.44
N ASP A 169 19.94 7.02 23.55
CA ASP A 169 20.29 8.12 24.45
C ASP A 169 19.56 9.40 24.02
N LEU A 170 19.01 10.12 24.99
CA LEU A 170 18.17 11.29 24.71
C LEU A 170 18.95 12.39 23.98
N ASP A 171 20.18 12.67 24.41
CA ASP A 171 21.05 13.66 23.77
C ASP A 171 21.39 13.27 22.33
N TYR A 172 21.57 11.97 22.05
CA TYR A 172 21.81 11.49 20.69
C TYR A 172 20.60 11.79 19.80
N LEU A 173 19.40 11.39 20.22
CA LEU A 173 18.17 11.59 19.45
C LEU A 173 17.86 13.08 19.24
N HIS A 174 18.03 13.90 20.28
CA HIS A 174 17.90 15.35 20.18
C HIS A 174 18.90 15.96 19.18
N ASN A 175 20.17 15.52 19.22
CA ASN A 175 21.19 16.05 18.31
C ASN A 175 20.96 15.65 16.86
N ILE A 176 20.39 14.47 16.60
CA ILE A 176 20.01 14.05 15.24
C ILE A 176 19.01 15.02 14.63
N SER A 177 17.89 15.28 15.31
CA SER A 177 16.83 16.16 14.81
C SER A 177 17.27 17.62 14.76
N SER A 178 18.01 18.10 15.77
CA SER A 178 18.58 19.45 15.78
C SER A 178 19.54 19.69 14.61
N SER A 179 20.44 18.75 14.33
CA SER A 179 21.37 18.87 13.20
C SER A 179 20.66 18.73 11.85
N THR A 180 19.64 17.86 11.78
CA THR A 180 18.80 17.70 10.59
C THR A 180 18.07 19.00 10.25
N LEU A 181 17.37 19.61 11.22
CA LEU A 181 16.68 20.88 10.99
C LEU A 181 17.66 22.00 10.63
N LYS A 182 18.81 22.08 11.34
CA LYS A 182 19.85 23.06 11.03
C LYS A 182 20.29 22.97 9.56
N SER A 183 20.54 21.76 9.06
CA SER A 183 20.94 21.55 7.67
C SER A 183 19.86 21.98 6.65
N LEU A 184 18.57 21.75 6.98
CA LEU A 184 17.46 22.24 6.17
C LEU A 184 17.41 23.77 6.16
N LYS A 185 17.56 24.40 7.33
CA LYS A 185 17.54 25.87 7.50
C LYS A 185 18.71 26.57 6.84
N GLU A 186 19.88 25.93 6.78
CA GLU A 186 21.04 26.43 6.03
C GLU A 186 20.77 26.45 4.51
N ALA A 187 20.02 25.49 4.00
CA ALA A 187 19.62 25.44 2.59
C ALA A 187 18.38 26.29 2.25
N ASP A 188 17.51 26.48 3.24
CA ASP A 188 16.30 27.27 3.14
C ASP A 188 15.89 27.83 4.52
N PRO A 189 16.08 29.14 4.79
CA PRO A 189 15.80 29.72 6.11
C PRO A 189 14.34 29.54 6.59
N ASN A 190 13.41 29.33 5.67
CA ASN A 190 11.99 29.11 5.96
C ASN A 190 11.60 27.62 6.02
N ALA A 191 12.56 26.70 5.95
CA ALA A 191 12.28 25.27 5.89
C ALA A 191 11.39 24.80 7.05
N VAL A 192 10.39 24.00 6.73
CA VAL A 192 9.55 23.24 7.65
C VAL A 192 9.76 21.76 7.35
N TRP A 193 10.10 21.00 8.38
CA TRP A 193 10.33 19.56 8.27
C TRP A 193 9.00 18.80 8.46
N LEU A 194 8.52 18.17 7.39
CA LEU A 194 7.42 17.20 7.45
C LEU A 194 7.99 15.79 7.71
N MET A 195 7.63 15.18 8.83
CA MET A 195 8.06 13.82 9.18
C MET A 195 6.89 12.85 9.37
N GLN A 196 7.11 11.58 9.09
CA GLN A 196 6.15 10.52 9.38
C GLN A 196 6.24 10.09 10.85
N GLY A 197 5.11 10.04 11.55
CA GLY A 197 5.02 9.54 12.92
C GLY A 197 5.08 8.00 13.04
N TRP A 198 5.09 7.28 11.92
CA TRP A 198 5.05 5.80 11.88
C TRP A 198 6.11 5.13 12.75
N LEU A 199 7.33 5.67 12.79
CA LEU A 199 8.43 5.10 13.58
C LEU A 199 8.08 4.94 15.07
N PHE A 200 7.27 5.86 15.61
CA PHE A 200 6.83 5.85 17.00
C PHE A 200 5.93 4.65 17.32
N TYR A 201 5.11 4.23 16.35
CA TYR A 201 4.30 3.02 16.43
C TYR A 201 5.13 1.76 16.11
N ALA A 202 5.76 1.73 14.93
CA ALA A 202 6.40 0.54 14.36
C ALA A 202 7.53 -0.01 15.25
N LEU A 203 8.26 0.89 15.92
CA LEU A 203 9.31 0.55 16.87
C LEU A 203 8.99 1.08 18.27
N SER A 204 7.73 0.93 18.72
CA SER A 204 7.25 1.45 20.02
C SER A 204 8.00 0.94 21.25
N SER A 205 8.65 -0.23 21.17
CA SER A 205 9.56 -0.73 22.21
C SER A 205 10.84 0.11 22.33
N PHE A 206 11.30 0.70 21.23
CA PHE A 206 12.39 1.66 21.22
C PHE A 206 11.88 3.08 21.52
N TRP A 207 10.82 3.54 20.87
CA TRP A 207 10.30 4.91 20.96
C TRP A 207 9.39 5.15 22.17
N THR A 208 9.98 5.09 23.35
CA THR A 208 9.35 5.54 24.60
C THR A 208 9.01 7.03 24.54
N ASN A 209 8.06 7.49 25.35
CA ASN A 209 7.66 8.90 25.36
C ASN A 209 8.85 9.86 25.58
N ASP A 210 9.78 9.55 26.49
CA ASP A 210 10.98 10.38 26.72
C ASP A 210 11.87 10.46 25.47
N ARG A 211 11.99 9.37 24.70
CA ARG A 211 12.76 9.34 23.45
C ARG A 211 12.07 10.09 22.33
N VAL A 212 10.74 10.01 22.25
CA VAL A 212 9.95 10.80 21.31
C VAL A 212 10.09 12.29 21.65
N GLU A 213 9.96 12.66 22.91
CA GLU A 213 10.11 14.04 23.39
C GLU A 213 11.52 14.58 23.09
N ALA A 214 12.57 13.81 23.37
CA ALA A 214 13.94 14.21 23.05
C ALA A 214 14.18 14.39 21.55
N TYR A 215 13.67 13.46 20.72
CA TYR A 215 13.81 13.55 19.27
C TYR A 215 13.06 14.75 18.69
N LEU A 216 11.79 14.95 19.06
CA LEU A 216 11.02 16.10 18.58
C LEU A 216 11.53 17.43 19.17
N GLY A 217 12.09 17.40 20.38
CA GLY A 217 12.64 18.56 21.08
C GLY A 217 13.88 19.18 20.42
N GLY A 218 14.61 18.42 19.60
CA GLY A 218 15.74 18.98 18.83
C GLY A 218 15.31 20.02 17.78
N VAL A 219 14.03 20.07 17.44
CA VAL A 219 13.43 21.19 16.72
C VAL A 219 12.90 22.18 17.75
N GLU A 220 13.63 23.26 18.04
CA GLU A 220 13.26 24.17 19.14
C GLU A 220 12.00 24.99 18.85
N ASN A 221 11.82 25.43 17.60
CA ASN A 221 10.62 26.15 17.16
C ASN A 221 9.57 25.15 16.66
N ASP A 222 8.41 25.09 17.33
CA ASP A 222 7.33 24.16 16.98
C ASP A 222 6.88 24.29 15.51
N GLU A 223 6.83 25.51 14.98
CA GLU A 223 6.36 25.78 13.60
C GLU A 223 7.33 25.30 12.51
N ASP A 224 8.56 24.93 12.86
CA ASP A 224 9.55 24.41 11.91
C ASP A 224 9.40 22.90 11.65
N MET A 225 8.38 22.26 12.22
CA MET A 225 8.07 20.84 12.03
C MET A 225 6.57 20.59 11.88
N ILE A 226 6.22 19.60 11.07
CA ILE A 226 4.88 19.02 11.01
C ILE A 226 5.02 17.49 11.13
N VAL A 227 4.28 16.89 12.05
CA VAL A 227 4.23 15.42 12.21
C VAL A 227 2.98 14.86 11.53
N LEU A 228 3.15 13.85 10.68
CA LEU A 228 2.02 13.07 10.16
C LEU A 228 1.71 11.94 11.15
N ASP A 229 0.58 12.01 11.87
CA ASP A 229 0.10 10.88 12.67
C ASP A 229 -0.51 9.82 11.74
N LEU A 230 0.37 8.96 11.22
CA LEU A 230 0.17 8.28 9.94
C LEU A 230 -1.00 7.28 9.93
N TYR A 231 -1.42 6.78 11.10
CA TYR A 231 -2.42 5.72 11.26
C TYR A 231 -3.47 6.07 12.33
N SER A 232 -3.93 7.31 12.31
CA SER A 232 -4.73 7.92 13.37
C SER A 232 -6.10 7.27 13.55
N GLU A 233 -6.67 6.66 12.51
CA GLU A 233 -7.97 6.02 12.58
C GLU A 233 -7.95 4.76 13.46
N SER A 234 -6.81 4.07 13.56
CA SER A 234 -6.70 2.81 14.30
C SER A 234 -5.74 2.89 15.49
N ILE A 235 -4.54 3.44 15.30
CA ILE A 235 -3.51 3.57 16.36
C ILE A 235 -3.01 5.02 16.38
N PRO A 236 -3.79 5.96 16.95
CA PRO A 236 -3.36 7.36 17.07
C PRO A 236 -2.23 7.52 18.09
N GLU A 237 -1.10 8.07 17.65
CA GLU A 237 0.06 8.30 18.50
C GLU A 237 0.00 9.68 19.20
N TRP A 238 -0.80 10.61 18.67
CA TRP A 238 -0.94 11.96 19.22
C TRP A 238 -1.38 11.97 20.70
N ARG A 239 -2.21 11.00 21.14
CA ARG A 239 -2.67 10.94 22.55
C ARG A 239 -1.54 10.63 23.52
N ARG A 240 -0.74 9.59 23.24
CA ARG A 240 0.34 9.18 24.15
C ARG A 240 1.47 10.19 24.19
N THR A 241 1.68 10.91 23.09
CA THR A 241 2.70 11.96 22.93
C THR A 241 2.21 13.34 23.37
N LYS A 242 1.01 13.42 23.99
CA LYS A 242 0.39 14.67 24.46
C LYS A 242 0.35 15.73 23.36
N SER A 243 -0.18 15.35 22.20
CA SER A 243 -0.23 16.17 21.00
C SER A 243 1.16 16.51 20.46
N TYR A 244 2.03 15.48 20.36
CA TYR A 244 3.43 15.61 19.94
C TYR A 244 4.19 16.72 20.67
N PHE A 245 3.94 16.85 21.98
CA PHE A 245 4.57 17.84 22.85
C PHE A 245 4.43 19.29 22.35
N GLY A 246 3.35 19.59 21.62
CA GLY A 246 3.06 20.92 21.07
C GLY A 246 3.36 21.07 19.58
N LYS A 247 4.11 20.15 18.97
CA LYS A 247 4.38 20.21 17.53
C LYS A 247 3.08 20.17 16.71
N PRO A 248 2.99 20.96 15.62
CA PRO A 248 1.92 20.83 14.65
C PRO A 248 1.86 19.42 14.07
N TRP A 249 0.65 18.88 13.93
CA TRP A 249 0.47 17.54 13.37
C TRP A 249 -0.80 17.40 12.53
N ILE A 250 -0.80 16.41 11.65
CA ILE A 250 -1.90 16.09 10.73
C ILE A 250 -2.44 14.71 11.09
N TRP A 251 -3.76 14.62 11.28
CA TRP A 251 -4.46 13.36 11.49
C TRP A 251 -4.58 12.64 10.16
N CYS A 252 -3.91 11.50 9.99
CA CYS A 252 -3.91 10.76 8.74
C CYS A 252 -4.70 9.45 8.85
N GLN A 253 -5.46 9.14 7.80
CA GLN A 253 -6.00 7.81 7.57
C GLN A 253 -5.04 7.00 6.71
N LEU A 254 -4.46 5.94 7.29
CA LEU A 254 -3.64 4.98 6.56
C LEU A 254 -4.54 4.06 5.73
N HIS A 255 -5.50 3.41 6.38
CA HIS A 255 -6.51 2.50 5.85
C HIS A 255 -5.98 1.25 5.16
N ASP A 256 -5.15 1.40 4.13
CA ASP A 256 -4.64 0.34 3.28
C ASP A 256 -3.13 0.11 3.47
N PHE A 257 -2.76 -1.18 3.47
CA PHE A 257 -1.38 -1.67 3.47
C PHE A 257 -1.17 -2.52 2.22
N GLY A 258 -0.08 -2.26 1.49
CA GLY A 258 0.30 -2.99 0.28
C GLY A 258 -0.60 -2.79 -0.94
N GLY A 259 -1.67 -1.98 -0.87
CA GLY A 259 -2.72 -1.95 -1.90
C GLY A 259 -3.57 -3.22 -1.90
N ASN A 260 -3.78 -3.84 -0.74
CA ASN A 260 -4.43 -5.14 -0.63
C ASN A 260 -5.94 -4.99 -0.80
N MET A 261 -6.55 -5.80 -1.66
CA MET A 261 -7.95 -5.58 -2.05
C MET A 261 -8.92 -6.21 -1.05
N GLY A 262 -9.73 -5.40 -0.39
CA GLY A 262 -10.75 -5.84 0.54
C GLY A 262 -11.75 -4.73 0.84
N LEU A 263 -13.04 -5.06 0.98
CA LEU A 263 -14.02 -4.07 1.45
C LEU A 263 -13.80 -3.82 2.94
N TYR A 264 -13.38 -2.61 3.28
CA TYR A 264 -12.99 -2.26 4.65
C TYR A 264 -13.16 -0.77 4.94
N GLY A 265 -13.58 -0.46 6.16
CA GLY A 265 -13.59 0.90 6.67
C GLY A 265 -13.87 0.98 8.16
N GLN A 266 -13.56 2.15 8.72
CA GLN A 266 -13.86 2.53 10.10
C GLN A 266 -14.60 3.87 10.08
N ILE A 267 -15.83 3.88 9.54
CA ILE A 267 -16.59 5.12 9.32
C ILE A 267 -16.76 5.98 10.57
N LEU A 268 -16.85 5.38 11.77
CA LEU A 268 -16.95 6.14 13.01
C LEU A 268 -15.62 6.80 13.38
N ASN A 269 -14.50 6.11 13.22
CA ASN A 269 -13.17 6.66 13.53
C ASN A 269 -12.82 7.84 12.61
N VAL A 270 -13.10 7.73 11.31
CA VAL A 270 -12.83 8.81 10.35
C VAL A 270 -13.80 9.99 10.45
N THR A 271 -14.89 9.87 11.23
CA THR A 271 -15.86 10.96 11.46
C THR A 271 -15.85 11.45 12.89
N GLU A 272 -16.29 10.65 13.85
CA GLU A 272 -16.40 10.98 15.26
C GLU A 272 -15.03 11.20 15.92
N ASP A 273 -14.12 10.20 15.86
CA ASP A 273 -12.81 10.31 16.52
C ASP A 273 -11.93 11.40 15.87
N ALA A 274 -11.98 11.50 14.55
CA ALA A 274 -11.30 12.56 13.78
C ALA A 274 -11.80 13.97 14.17
N THR A 275 -13.11 14.12 14.44
CA THR A 275 -13.68 15.39 14.94
C THR A 275 -13.27 15.66 16.39
N GLN A 276 -13.27 14.61 17.23
CA GLN A 276 -12.86 14.72 18.63
C GLN A 276 -11.39 15.13 18.77
N ALA A 277 -10.49 14.56 17.96
CA ALA A 277 -9.07 14.91 17.95
C ALA A 277 -8.85 16.42 17.73
N ARG A 278 -9.61 17.03 16.81
CA ARG A 278 -9.57 18.47 16.54
C ARG A 278 -10.02 19.34 17.73
N VAL A 279 -10.93 18.82 18.55
CA VAL A 279 -11.41 19.50 19.77
C VAL A 279 -10.40 19.34 20.91
N GLU A 280 -9.79 18.17 21.02
CA GLU A 280 -8.87 17.81 22.12
C GLU A 280 -7.45 18.35 21.92
N SER A 281 -7.03 18.58 20.68
CA SER A 281 -5.67 19.03 20.34
C SER A 281 -5.69 20.39 19.64
N SER A 282 -5.04 21.38 20.26
CA SER A 282 -4.83 22.69 19.64
C SER A 282 -3.68 22.71 18.63
N SER A 283 -2.82 21.69 18.59
CA SER A 283 -1.72 21.58 17.61
C SER A 283 -2.05 20.68 16.42
N MET A 284 -3.26 20.15 16.34
CA MET A 284 -3.76 19.50 15.13
C MET A 284 -4.06 20.56 14.07
N ILE A 285 -3.41 20.47 12.91
CA ILE A 285 -3.48 21.49 11.85
C ILE A 285 -4.11 20.98 10.54
N GLY A 286 -4.48 19.71 10.44
CA GLY A 286 -5.14 19.19 9.25
C GLY A 286 -5.52 17.73 9.31
N TYR A 287 -6.19 17.28 8.24
CA TYR A 287 -6.51 15.89 7.94
C TYR A 287 -5.74 15.44 6.70
N GLY A 288 -5.34 14.17 6.65
CA GLY A 288 -4.54 13.60 5.57
C GLY A 288 -4.95 12.19 5.19
N LEU A 289 -4.63 11.80 3.96
CA LEU A 289 -4.68 10.42 3.50
C LEU A 289 -3.24 9.93 3.32
N SER A 290 -2.92 8.80 3.92
CA SER A 290 -1.60 8.16 3.85
C SER A 290 -1.63 6.72 3.33
N PRO A 291 -2.59 6.26 2.50
CA PRO A 291 -2.67 4.85 2.16
C PRO A 291 -1.47 4.40 1.33
N GLU A 292 -1.00 3.17 1.57
CA GLU A 292 0.14 2.61 0.83
C GLU A 292 -0.22 2.34 -0.64
N GLY A 293 -1.47 1.93 -0.91
CA GLY A 293 -2.06 1.82 -2.24
C GLY A 293 -3.44 2.45 -2.30
N GLN A 294 -3.98 2.65 -3.51
CA GLN A 294 -5.39 3.04 -3.70
C GLN A 294 -6.09 1.89 -4.45
N GLU A 295 -6.85 1.10 -3.71
CA GLU A 295 -7.25 -0.26 -4.08
C GLU A 295 -8.76 -0.45 -4.32
N GLY A 296 -9.59 0.53 -3.97
CA GLY A 296 -11.02 0.55 -4.37
C GLY A 296 -12.00 1.08 -3.34
N ASN A 297 -11.61 1.26 -2.07
CA ASN A 297 -12.48 1.77 -1.00
C ASN A 297 -12.72 3.31 -1.10
N GLU A 298 -13.03 3.81 -2.30
CA GLU A 298 -13.14 5.24 -2.65
C GLU A 298 -13.96 6.06 -1.64
N ILE A 299 -15.07 5.50 -1.15
CA ILE A 299 -15.97 6.17 -0.22
C ILE A 299 -15.30 6.49 1.13
N MET A 300 -14.33 5.68 1.57
CA MET A 300 -13.63 5.90 2.83
C MET A 300 -12.68 7.08 2.74
N TYR A 301 -11.97 7.20 1.63
CA TYR A 301 -11.08 8.34 1.37
C TYR A 301 -11.87 9.64 1.20
N ASP A 302 -12.97 9.59 0.44
CA ASP A 302 -13.84 10.74 0.24
C ASP A 302 -14.51 11.18 1.55
N LEU A 303 -14.89 10.24 2.42
CA LEU A 303 -15.51 10.54 3.71
C LEU A 303 -14.60 11.37 4.62
N LEU A 304 -13.32 11.00 4.77
CA LEU A 304 -12.38 11.80 5.58
C LEU A 304 -12.14 13.18 4.96
N LEU A 305 -11.96 13.24 3.63
CA LEU A 305 -11.75 14.51 2.95
C LEU A 305 -12.96 15.44 3.06
N ASP A 306 -14.19 14.91 3.04
CA ASP A 306 -15.39 15.69 3.30
C ASP A 306 -15.54 16.04 4.80
N GLN A 307 -15.11 15.15 5.71
CA GLN A 307 -15.07 15.41 7.17
C GLN A 307 -14.17 16.61 7.50
N ALA A 308 -13.09 16.81 6.75
CA ALA A 308 -12.22 17.98 6.90
C ALA A 308 -12.94 19.32 6.67
N TRP A 309 -14.08 19.33 5.98
CA TRP A 309 -14.92 20.51 5.74
C TRP A 309 -16.08 20.64 6.72
N SER A 310 -16.20 19.73 7.69
CA SER A 310 -17.26 19.73 8.69
C SER A 310 -16.69 19.93 10.09
N SER A 311 -17.32 20.82 10.88
CA SER A 311 -16.95 21.03 12.28
C SER A 311 -17.49 19.93 13.22
N GLU A 312 -18.51 19.20 12.76
CA GLU A 312 -19.20 18.11 13.46
C GLU A 312 -18.99 16.79 12.72
N ALA A 313 -19.15 15.67 13.41
CA ALA A 313 -19.10 14.35 12.79
C ALA A 313 -20.18 14.19 11.71
N ILE A 314 -19.80 13.72 10.52
CA ILE A 314 -20.72 13.50 9.41
C ILE A 314 -21.70 12.35 9.73
N ASP A 315 -23.00 12.56 9.47
CA ASP A 315 -24.00 11.47 9.48
C ASP A 315 -23.72 10.49 8.34
N THR A 316 -23.08 9.37 8.69
CA THR A 316 -22.69 8.33 7.75
C THR A 316 -23.88 7.72 6.99
N ARG A 317 -25.08 7.64 7.61
CA ARG A 317 -26.27 7.10 6.94
C ARG A 317 -26.71 8.02 5.81
N GLN A 318 -26.79 9.32 6.07
CA GLN A 318 -27.14 10.30 5.05
C GLN A 318 -26.03 10.42 4.00
N TYR A 319 -24.76 10.35 4.40
CA TYR A 319 -23.61 10.40 3.49
C TYR A 319 -23.63 9.25 2.48
N PHE A 320 -23.78 8.01 2.92
CA PHE A 320 -23.85 6.85 2.03
C PHE A 320 -25.07 6.88 1.12
N LYS A 321 -26.21 7.41 1.59
CA LYS A 321 -27.38 7.65 0.74
C LYS A 321 -27.09 8.67 -0.37
N ASN A 322 -26.39 9.76 -0.04
CA ASN A 322 -25.99 10.76 -1.02
C ASN A 322 -24.97 10.18 -2.02
N TRP A 323 -24.02 9.39 -1.54
CA TRP A 323 -23.04 8.66 -2.35
C TRP A 323 -23.70 7.84 -3.45
N VAL A 324 -24.67 6.99 -3.09
CA VAL A 324 -25.43 6.15 -4.04
C VAL A 324 -26.08 7.00 -5.14
N THR A 325 -26.66 8.14 -4.75
CA THR A 325 -27.31 9.04 -5.70
C THR A 325 -26.28 9.66 -6.65
N SER A 326 -25.22 10.25 -6.11
CA SER A 326 -24.15 10.89 -6.90
C SER A 326 -23.45 9.90 -7.85
N ARG A 327 -23.24 8.67 -7.40
CA ARG A 327 -22.48 7.65 -8.14
C ARG A 327 -23.27 7.01 -9.28
N TYR A 328 -24.59 6.82 -9.13
CA TYR A 328 -25.36 6.02 -10.08
C TYR A 328 -26.51 6.74 -10.79
N ALA A 329 -27.11 7.77 -10.17
CA ALA A 329 -28.38 8.32 -10.63
C ALA A 329 -28.28 8.91 -12.05
N GLY A 330 -27.16 9.56 -12.36
CA GLY A 330 -27.06 10.39 -13.56
C GLY A 330 -28.20 11.41 -13.55
N SER A 331 -29.10 11.32 -14.53
CA SER A 331 -30.32 12.15 -14.62
C SER A 331 -31.62 11.46 -14.19
N GLY A 332 -31.57 10.22 -13.67
CA GLY A 332 -32.76 9.43 -13.33
C GLY A 332 -32.84 9.01 -11.86
N SER A 333 -33.90 8.30 -11.49
CA SER A 333 -34.06 7.69 -10.17
C SER A 333 -33.30 6.37 -10.05
N ILE A 334 -32.89 6.05 -8.82
CA ILE A 334 -32.20 4.80 -8.46
C ILE A 334 -33.14 3.87 -7.68
N PRO A 335 -33.11 2.54 -7.92
CA PRO A 335 -33.93 1.59 -7.19
C PRO A 335 -33.60 1.60 -5.68
N PRO A 336 -34.61 1.50 -4.79
CA PRO A 336 -34.40 1.44 -3.34
C PRO A 336 -33.39 0.37 -2.89
N GLU A 337 -33.30 -0.74 -3.61
CA GLU A 337 -32.42 -1.87 -3.32
C GLU A 337 -30.94 -1.46 -3.37
N LEU A 338 -30.56 -0.49 -4.21
CA LEU A 338 -29.17 -0.02 -4.28
C LEU A 338 -28.80 0.77 -3.02
N TYR A 339 -29.72 1.60 -2.51
CA TYR A 339 -29.55 2.27 -1.22
C TYR A 339 -29.46 1.27 -0.06
N GLN A 340 -30.29 0.23 -0.09
CA GLN A 340 -30.26 -0.84 0.90
C GLN A 340 -28.91 -1.58 0.89
N GLY A 341 -28.38 -1.93 -0.29
CA GLY A 341 -27.09 -2.61 -0.42
C GLY A 341 -25.95 -1.80 0.21
N TRP A 342 -25.90 -0.50 -0.09
CA TRP A 342 -24.90 0.39 0.49
C TRP A 342 -25.10 0.65 1.99
N ASP A 343 -26.32 0.74 2.51
CA ASP A 343 -26.55 0.88 3.96
C ASP A 343 -26.13 -0.40 4.73
N LEU A 344 -26.34 -1.58 4.13
CA LEU A 344 -25.83 -2.84 4.67
C LEU A 344 -24.30 -2.83 4.74
N MET A 345 -23.62 -2.47 3.65
CA MET A 345 -22.16 -2.36 3.62
C MET A 345 -21.65 -1.30 4.61
N ARG A 346 -22.32 -0.15 4.70
CA ARG A 346 -22.02 0.92 5.66
C ARG A 346 -21.93 0.38 7.08
N SER A 347 -22.93 -0.40 7.50
CA SER A 347 -23.00 -0.94 8.86
C SER A 347 -22.15 -2.19 9.11
N THR A 348 -21.49 -2.72 8.08
CA THR A 348 -20.72 -3.97 8.14
C THR A 348 -19.28 -3.75 7.68
N VAL A 349 -18.97 -3.99 6.41
CA VAL A 349 -17.61 -3.94 5.86
C VAL A 349 -16.94 -2.57 6.06
N TYR A 350 -17.71 -1.49 6.05
CA TYR A 350 -17.19 -0.13 6.27
C TYR A 350 -17.25 0.35 7.73
N ASN A 351 -17.74 -0.45 8.67
CA ASN A 351 -17.83 -0.07 10.08
C ASN A 351 -17.17 -1.11 10.99
N ASN A 352 -15.87 -1.32 10.80
CA ASN A 352 -15.09 -2.11 11.72
C ASN A 352 -14.90 -1.36 13.06
N THR A 353 -15.48 -1.91 14.13
CA THR A 353 -15.27 -1.42 15.49
C THR A 353 -14.33 -2.31 16.30
N ASN A 354 -13.77 -3.36 15.69
CA ASN A 354 -12.84 -4.29 16.35
C ASN A 354 -11.39 -3.92 16.02
N LEU A 355 -10.78 -3.11 16.88
CA LEU A 355 -9.40 -2.63 16.73
C LEU A 355 -8.33 -3.70 17.02
N THR A 356 -8.67 -4.98 17.13
CA THR A 356 -7.64 -6.05 17.03
C THR A 356 -7.29 -6.38 15.58
N ASN A 357 -8.13 -5.93 14.65
CA ASN A 357 -8.02 -6.15 13.21
C ASN A 357 -8.18 -4.78 12.55
N MET A 358 -7.07 -4.16 12.15
CA MET A 358 -7.04 -2.70 11.99
C MET A 358 -6.85 -2.22 10.55
N ALA A 359 -6.72 -3.13 9.58
CA ALA A 359 -6.46 -2.80 8.19
C ALA A 359 -7.43 -3.52 7.25
N VAL A 360 -7.33 -3.18 5.96
CA VAL A 360 -7.95 -3.98 4.90
C VAL A 360 -7.59 -5.46 5.06
N ILE A 361 -8.61 -6.33 5.00
CA ILE A 361 -8.45 -7.77 5.22
C ILE A 361 -7.86 -8.39 3.96
N GLN A 362 -6.68 -9.02 4.09
CA GLN A 362 -6.08 -9.79 3.02
C GLN A 362 -6.94 -11.05 2.74
N PRO A 363 -7.49 -11.20 1.51
CA PRO A 363 -8.22 -12.41 1.14
C PRO A 363 -7.31 -13.65 1.21
N ILE A 364 -7.80 -14.73 1.83
CA ILE A 364 -6.97 -15.94 1.96
C ILE A 364 -6.66 -16.60 0.61
N VAL A 365 -7.42 -16.29 -0.45
CA VAL A 365 -7.11 -16.76 -1.82
C VAL A 365 -5.72 -16.32 -2.27
N GLU A 366 -5.23 -15.21 -1.72
CA GLU A 366 -3.95 -14.58 -2.07
C GLU A 366 -2.80 -15.08 -1.18
N ALA A 367 -3.11 -15.73 -0.05
CA ALA A 367 -2.14 -16.14 0.94
C ALA A 367 -1.27 -17.32 0.47
N GLN A 368 -0.11 -17.51 1.13
CA GLN A 368 0.67 -18.73 1.03
C GLN A 368 -0.14 -19.94 1.50
N PRO A 369 -0.40 -20.94 0.62
CA PRO A 369 -1.15 -22.13 1.01
C PRO A 369 -0.42 -22.90 2.12
N GLY A 370 -1.18 -23.53 2.99
CA GLY A 370 -0.68 -24.35 4.08
C GLY A 370 -1.84 -24.92 4.88
N ILE A 371 -1.58 -25.87 5.77
CA ILE A 371 -2.61 -26.42 6.68
C ILE A 371 -2.80 -25.57 7.94
N ASN A 372 -1.92 -24.61 8.21
CA ASN A 372 -1.89 -23.75 9.39
C ASN A 372 -1.60 -22.29 8.99
N GLY A 373 -2.11 -21.33 9.78
CA GLY A 373 -1.76 -19.91 9.63
C GLY A 373 -2.36 -19.20 8.41
N VAL A 374 -3.25 -19.85 7.66
CA VAL A 374 -3.96 -19.23 6.52
C VAL A 374 -5.16 -18.40 6.98
N VAL A 375 -5.88 -18.87 8.00
CA VAL A 375 -7.06 -18.21 8.57
C VAL A 375 -6.77 -17.75 10.02
N GLY A 376 -7.54 -16.79 10.52
CA GLY A 376 -7.49 -16.38 11.93
C GLY A 376 -6.38 -15.39 12.27
N MET A 377 -5.67 -14.84 11.28
CA MET A 377 -4.68 -13.78 11.50
C MET A 377 -5.37 -12.43 11.77
N THR A 378 -4.84 -11.68 12.72
CA THR A 378 -5.29 -10.34 13.14
C THR A 378 -4.12 -9.34 13.09
N GLY A 379 -4.32 -8.08 13.47
CA GLY A 379 -3.30 -7.03 13.44
C GLY A 379 -3.37 -6.16 12.17
N THR A 380 -2.20 -5.75 11.66
CA THR A 380 -2.05 -4.88 10.48
C THR A 380 -2.10 -5.64 9.14
N HIS A 381 -2.00 -6.97 9.17
CA HIS A 381 -2.16 -7.85 8.00
C HIS A 381 -3.20 -8.94 8.29
N PRO A 382 -4.47 -8.54 8.54
CA PRO A 382 -5.47 -9.47 9.03
C PRO A 382 -6.02 -10.36 7.92
N ARG A 383 -6.41 -11.59 8.28
CA ARG A 383 -7.15 -12.54 7.44
C ARG A 383 -8.46 -13.00 8.07
N THR A 384 -8.85 -12.32 9.13
CA THR A 384 -10.08 -12.58 9.90
C THR A 384 -11.14 -11.59 9.46
N LEU A 385 -12.36 -12.06 9.21
CA LEU A 385 -13.48 -11.17 8.90
C LEU A 385 -13.96 -10.43 10.15
N THR A 386 -14.24 -9.13 10.00
CA THR A 386 -14.77 -8.26 11.07
C THR A 386 -16.29 -8.14 11.03
N TYR A 387 -16.94 -8.83 10.08
CA TYR A 387 -18.37 -8.79 9.82
C TYR A 387 -18.90 -10.19 9.50
N ASN A 388 -20.22 -10.39 9.53
CA ASN A 388 -20.84 -11.64 9.09
C ASN A 388 -20.91 -11.70 7.56
N PRO A 389 -20.30 -12.70 6.88
CA PRO A 389 -20.33 -12.83 5.43
C PRO A 389 -21.74 -12.78 4.82
N THR A 390 -22.73 -13.28 5.55
CA THR A 390 -24.14 -13.32 5.13
C THR A 390 -24.71 -11.92 4.90
N ASP A 391 -24.25 -10.92 5.64
CA ASP A 391 -24.73 -9.54 5.48
C ASP A 391 -24.20 -8.91 4.19
N LEU A 392 -22.98 -9.25 3.78
CA LEU A 392 -22.45 -8.84 2.48
C LEU A 392 -23.19 -9.56 1.33
N VAL A 393 -23.58 -10.83 1.51
CA VAL A 393 -24.44 -11.52 0.53
C VAL A 393 -25.80 -10.83 0.40
N LYS A 394 -26.40 -10.34 1.50
CA LYS A 394 -27.63 -9.53 1.42
C LYS A 394 -27.40 -8.23 0.65
N ALA A 395 -26.29 -7.55 0.87
CA ALA A 395 -25.93 -6.34 0.14
C ALA A 395 -25.76 -6.61 -1.37
N TRP A 396 -24.98 -7.64 -1.73
CA TRP A 396 -24.80 -8.11 -3.10
C TRP A 396 -26.14 -8.40 -3.78
N ARG A 397 -27.05 -9.11 -3.10
CA ARG A 397 -28.38 -9.42 -3.63
C ARG A 397 -29.19 -8.16 -3.90
N ALA A 398 -29.16 -7.19 -2.98
CA ALA A 398 -29.87 -5.93 -3.16
C ALA A 398 -29.33 -5.16 -4.39
N MET A 399 -28.00 -5.09 -4.54
CA MET A 399 -27.38 -4.47 -5.72
C MET A 399 -27.74 -5.20 -7.02
N TYR A 400 -27.64 -6.53 -7.04
CA TYR A 400 -27.99 -7.35 -8.20
C TYR A 400 -29.47 -7.21 -8.59
N GLN A 401 -30.38 -7.16 -7.60
CA GLN A 401 -31.81 -6.91 -7.85
C GLN A 401 -32.08 -5.49 -8.37
N ALA A 402 -31.33 -4.49 -7.92
CA ALA A 402 -31.44 -3.13 -8.47
C ALA A 402 -31.18 -3.13 -9.98
N ALA A 403 -30.22 -3.90 -10.48
CA ALA A 403 -29.97 -4.03 -11.92
C ALA A 403 -31.00 -4.90 -12.67
N HIS A 404 -31.77 -5.73 -11.97
CA HIS A 404 -32.95 -6.37 -12.56
C HIS A 404 -34.09 -5.36 -12.76
N VAL A 405 -34.34 -4.52 -11.75
CA VAL A 405 -35.35 -3.44 -11.78
C VAL A 405 -34.97 -2.34 -12.78
N LEU A 406 -33.68 -2.01 -12.86
CA LEU A 406 -33.13 -0.96 -13.71
C LEU A 406 -31.97 -1.49 -14.57
N PRO A 407 -32.26 -2.19 -15.69
CA PRO A 407 -31.24 -2.83 -16.52
C PRO A 407 -30.13 -1.91 -17.04
N LYS A 408 -30.40 -0.60 -17.18
CA LYS A 408 -29.37 0.37 -17.58
C LYS A 408 -28.20 0.49 -16.59
N LEU A 409 -28.33 -0.02 -15.36
CA LEU A 409 -27.23 -0.08 -14.40
C LEU A 409 -26.06 -0.92 -14.93
N TRP A 410 -26.33 -1.96 -15.74
CA TRP A 410 -25.27 -2.73 -16.40
C TRP A 410 -24.41 -1.93 -17.37
N ASN A 411 -24.84 -0.72 -17.76
CA ASN A 411 -24.06 0.20 -18.61
C ASN A 411 -23.41 1.35 -17.80
N ASN A 412 -23.65 1.43 -16.50
CA ASN A 412 -23.03 2.43 -15.64
C ASN A 412 -21.67 1.89 -15.16
N THR A 413 -20.58 2.58 -15.49
CA THR A 413 -19.20 2.14 -15.20
C THR A 413 -18.91 2.04 -13.70
N ALA A 414 -19.46 2.96 -12.89
CA ALA A 414 -19.31 2.92 -11.44
C ALA A 414 -20.06 1.71 -10.85
N TYR A 415 -21.28 1.44 -11.32
CA TYR A 415 -22.03 0.25 -10.92
C TYR A 415 -21.29 -1.04 -11.34
N GLN A 416 -20.74 -1.11 -12.55
CA GLN A 416 -19.94 -2.26 -12.98
C GLN A 416 -18.72 -2.47 -12.09
N HIS A 417 -18.00 -1.40 -11.73
CA HIS A 417 -16.87 -1.47 -10.81
C HIS A 417 -17.29 -2.03 -9.45
N ASP A 418 -18.29 -1.43 -8.81
CA ASP A 418 -18.71 -1.82 -7.46
C ASP A 418 -19.32 -3.22 -7.45
N MET A 419 -20.06 -3.60 -8.50
CA MET A 419 -20.63 -4.94 -8.62
C MET A 419 -19.52 -6.00 -8.80
N VAL A 420 -18.42 -5.69 -9.49
CA VAL A 420 -17.23 -6.56 -9.54
C VAL A 420 -16.60 -6.69 -8.16
N ASP A 421 -16.34 -5.59 -7.46
CA ASP A 421 -15.65 -5.61 -6.16
C ASP A 421 -16.47 -6.29 -5.06
N VAL A 422 -17.78 -6.00 -4.99
CA VAL A 422 -18.68 -6.68 -4.04
C VAL A 422 -18.80 -8.17 -4.37
N THR A 423 -18.81 -8.55 -5.65
CA THR A 423 -18.80 -9.98 -6.02
C THR A 423 -17.47 -10.64 -5.67
N ARG A 424 -16.33 -9.98 -5.92
CA ARG A 424 -14.99 -10.44 -5.53
C ARG A 424 -14.98 -10.75 -4.03
N GLN A 425 -15.38 -9.79 -3.19
CA GLN A 425 -15.39 -9.98 -1.75
C GLN A 425 -16.32 -11.12 -1.29
N VAL A 426 -17.49 -11.29 -1.93
CA VAL A 426 -18.39 -12.42 -1.63
C VAL A 426 -17.73 -13.77 -1.96
N LEU A 427 -17.05 -13.88 -3.11
CA LEU A 427 -16.34 -15.09 -3.51
C LEU A 427 -15.11 -15.35 -2.61
N ASP A 428 -14.36 -14.31 -2.25
CA ASP A 428 -13.25 -14.41 -1.30
C ASP A 428 -13.70 -14.94 0.05
N ASN A 429 -14.83 -14.44 0.57
CA ASN A 429 -15.44 -14.93 1.80
C ASN A 429 -15.88 -16.41 1.67
N ALA A 430 -16.40 -16.80 0.50
CA ALA A 430 -16.84 -18.16 0.23
C ALA A 430 -15.67 -19.16 0.11
N PHE A 431 -14.46 -18.69 -0.20
CA PHE A 431 -13.29 -19.54 -0.25
C PHE A 431 -12.85 -20.03 1.14
N ILE A 432 -13.09 -19.24 2.20
CA ILE A 432 -12.76 -19.58 3.59
C ILE A 432 -13.33 -20.95 4.01
N PRO A 433 -14.65 -21.21 3.95
CA PRO A 433 -15.20 -22.50 4.33
C PRO A 433 -14.76 -23.65 3.40
N LEU A 434 -14.49 -23.40 2.11
CA LEU A 434 -13.97 -24.45 1.21
C LEU A 434 -12.56 -24.88 1.62
N TYR A 435 -11.69 -23.92 1.93
CA TYR A 435 -10.35 -24.17 2.47
C TYR A 435 -10.42 -24.92 3.81
N THR A 436 -11.26 -24.45 4.74
CA THR A 436 -11.41 -25.10 6.05
C THR A 436 -11.90 -26.54 5.90
N ASP A 437 -12.88 -26.79 5.03
CA ASP A 437 -13.40 -28.13 4.76
C ASP A 437 -12.34 -29.07 4.15
N LEU A 438 -11.48 -28.58 3.26
CA LEU A 438 -10.34 -29.34 2.74
C LEU A 438 -9.35 -29.71 3.85
N VAL A 439 -8.93 -28.72 4.66
CA VAL A 439 -7.93 -28.94 5.72
C VAL A 439 -8.48 -29.82 6.84
N THR A 440 -9.74 -29.65 7.22
CA THR A 440 -10.41 -30.54 8.18
C THR A 440 -10.41 -31.97 7.66
N ALA A 441 -10.85 -32.18 6.41
CA ALA A 441 -10.85 -33.52 5.82
C ALA A 441 -9.43 -34.11 5.76
N TYR A 442 -8.41 -33.32 5.42
CA TYR A 442 -7.01 -33.78 5.41
C TYR A 442 -6.50 -34.23 6.78
N ASN A 443 -6.96 -33.58 7.85
CA ASN A 443 -6.55 -33.91 9.21
C ASN A 443 -7.31 -35.12 9.80
N GLU A 444 -8.34 -35.64 9.10
CA GLU A 444 -9.00 -36.88 9.49
C GLU A 444 -8.15 -38.10 9.08
N SER A 445 -7.93 -39.05 10.00
CA SER A 445 -7.05 -40.21 9.82
C SER A 445 -7.42 -41.17 8.67
N SER A 446 -8.50 -40.92 7.94
CA SER A 446 -9.04 -41.77 6.87
C SER A 446 -9.36 -41.01 5.56
N ALA A 447 -8.82 -39.80 5.39
CA ALA A 447 -9.06 -38.98 4.22
C ALA A 447 -8.69 -39.72 2.92
N SER A 448 -9.68 -40.00 2.06
CA SER A 448 -9.41 -40.56 0.73
C SER A 448 -8.80 -39.48 -0.18
N PRO A 449 -7.75 -39.82 -0.98
CA PRO A 449 -7.25 -38.97 -2.05
C PRO A 449 -8.34 -38.39 -2.95
N ASP A 450 -9.41 -39.15 -3.22
CA ASP A 450 -10.55 -38.70 -4.04
C ASP A 450 -11.36 -37.60 -3.36
N ILE A 451 -11.54 -37.68 -2.04
CA ILE A 451 -12.28 -36.67 -1.26
C ILE A 451 -11.49 -35.37 -1.24
N LEU A 452 -10.18 -35.43 -0.99
CA LEU A 452 -9.29 -34.28 -0.99
C LEU A 452 -9.23 -33.63 -2.38
N SER A 453 -9.09 -34.43 -3.43
CA SER A 453 -9.09 -33.96 -4.82
C SER A 453 -10.40 -33.24 -5.16
N LYS A 454 -11.55 -33.80 -4.76
CA LYS A 454 -12.86 -33.17 -5.00
C LYS A 454 -13.04 -31.86 -4.25
N LYS A 455 -12.66 -31.80 -2.96
CA LYS A 455 -12.72 -30.56 -2.16
C LYS A 455 -11.78 -29.50 -2.73
N GLY A 456 -10.56 -29.90 -3.08
CA GLY A 456 -9.59 -29.03 -3.75
C GLY A 456 -10.08 -28.51 -5.10
N GLN A 457 -10.70 -29.36 -5.93
CA GLN A 457 -11.26 -28.93 -7.21
C GLN A 457 -12.36 -27.87 -7.03
N ASN A 458 -13.22 -27.99 -6.01
CA ASN A 458 -14.21 -26.96 -5.71
C ASN A 458 -13.56 -25.60 -5.38
N MET A 459 -12.41 -25.60 -4.68
CA MET A 459 -11.66 -24.36 -4.41
C MET A 459 -11.11 -23.76 -5.72
N LEU A 460 -10.48 -24.57 -6.57
CA LEU A 460 -9.93 -24.11 -7.84
C LEU A 460 -11.02 -23.60 -8.81
N ASP A 461 -12.18 -24.26 -8.81
CA ASP A 461 -13.35 -23.85 -9.58
C ASP A 461 -13.87 -22.47 -9.14
N LEU A 462 -13.92 -22.20 -7.83
CA LEU A 462 -14.32 -20.91 -7.29
C LEU A 462 -13.33 -19.81 -7.71
N LEU A 463 -12.03 -20.08 -7.66
CA LEU A 463 -10.99 -19.16 -8.12
C LEU A 463 -11.08 -18.88 -9.63
N GLY A 464 -11.44 -19.89 -10.44
CA GLY A 464 -11.66 -19.70 -11.88
C GLY A 464 -12.84 -18.76 -12.16
N ASP A 465 -13.92 -18.84 -11.39
CA ASP A 465 -15.04 -17.92 -11.50
C ASP A 465 -14.72 -16.52 -10.93
N LEU A 466 -13.92 -16.44 -9.88
CA LEU A 466 -13.37 -15.18 -9.35
C LEU A 466 -12.54 -14.46 -10.42
N ASP A 467 -11.57 -15.15 -11.05
CA ASP A 467 -10.76 -14.60 -12.14
C ASP A 467 -11.65 -14.11 -13.29
N ALA A 468 -12.70 -14.86 -13.65
CA ALA A 468 -13.62 -14.47 -14.70
C ALA A 468 -14.46 -13.23 -14.35
N VAL A 469 -14.88 -13.05 -13.09
CA VAL A 469 -15.57 -11.83 -12.64
C VAL A 469 -14.65 -10.63 -12.72
N LEU A 470 -13.43 -10.76 -12.17
CA LEU A 470 -12.41 -9.71 -12.19
C LEU A 470 -12.03 -9.32 -13.62
N LEU A 471 -12.01 -10.27 -14.55
CA LEU A 471 -11.66 -10.04 -15.96
C LEU A 471 -12.63 -9.09 -16.65
N THR A 472 -13.86 -8.91 -16.14
CA THR A 472 -14.87 -8.05 -16.76
C THR A 472 -14.59 -6.55 -16.63
N ASN A 473 -13.68 -6.14 -15.74
CA ASN A 473 -13.38 -4.73 -15.50
C ASN A 473 -11.86 -4.49 -15.51
N GLU A 474 -11.40 -3.49 -16.27
CA GLU A 474 -9.96 -3.22 -16.47
C GLU A 474 -9.20 -2.82 -15.20
N ASN A 475 -9.91 -2.32 -14.19
CA ASN A 475 -9.34 -1.94 -12.89
C ASN A 475 -8.93 -3.16 -12.04
N PHE A 476 -9.37 -4.36 -12.43
CA PHE A 476 -9.12 -5.62 -11.72
C PHE A 476 -8.28 -6.58 -12.56
N ARG A 477 -7.40 -6.08 -13.44
CA ARG A 477 -6.60 -6.92 -14.36
C ARG A 477 -5.11 -6.73 -14.16
N LEU A 478 -4.40 -7.86 -14.07
CA LEU A 478 -2.94 -7.89 -14.09
C LEU A 478 -2.40 -7.30 -15.40
N SER A 479 -3.08 -7.53 -16.53
CA SER A 479 -2.65 -6.99 -17.83
C SER A 479 -2.60 -5.46 -17.86
N THR A 480 -3.50 -4.77 -17.15
CA THR A 480 -3.50 -3.31 -17.02
C THR A 480 -2.23 -2.83 -16.31
N TRP A 481 -1.90 -3.46 -15.17
CA TRP A 481 -0.69 -3.17 -14.39
C TRP A 481 0.59 -3.40 -15.19
N LEU A 482 0.74 -4.58 -15.80
CA LEU A 482 1.95 -4.94 -16.54
C LEU A 482 2.10 -4.10 -17.82
N ARG A 483 1.00 -3.75 -18.51
CA ARG A 483 1.05 -2.87 -19.68
C ARG A 483 1.51 -1.46 -19.29
N SER A 484 1.03 -0.94 -18.16
CA SER A 484 1.47 0.35 -17.63
C SER A 484 2.97 0.33 -17.35
N ALA A 485 3.47 -0.68 -16.63
CA ALA A 485 4.90 -0.84 -16.36
C ALA A 485 5.76 -0.91 -17.64
N ARG A 486 5.35 -1.73 -18.61
CA ARG A 486 6.06 -1.89 -19.89
C ARG A 486 6.04 -0.63 -20.75
N SER A 487 5.02 0.22 -20.64
CA SER A 487 4.88 1.43 -21.46
C SER A 487 6.03 2.44 -21.25
N TRP A 488 6.63 2.43 -20.06
CA TRP A 488 7.80 3.27 -19.73
C TRP A 488 9.07 2.93 -20.53
N ALA A 489 9.09 1.79 -21.21
CA ALA A 489 10.22 1.39 -22.04
C ALA A 489 10.23 2.00 -23.45
N HIS A 490 9.15 2.67 -23.86
CA HIS A 490 9.02 3.30 -25.19
C HIS A 490 9.42 2.38 -26.36
N GLY A 491 9.11 1.09 -26.26
CA GLY A 491 9.41 0.08 -27.27
C GLY A 491 10.73 -0.69 -27.07
N ASP A 492 11.59 -0.30 -26.12
CA ASP A 492 12.75 -1.11 -25.73
C ASP A 492 12.29 -2.40 -25.03
N LYS A 493 12.57 -3.55 -25.66
CA LYS A 493 12.12 -4.84 -25.15
C LYS A 493 12.82 -5.25 -23.85
N ALA A 494 14.10 -4.93 -23.70
CA ALA A 494 14.86 -5.30 -22.50
C ALA A 494 14.39 -4.49 -21.30
N GLN A 495 14.21 -3.17 -21.47
CA GLN A 495 13.65 -2.32 -20.43
C GLN A 495 12.20 -2.70 -20.10
N ALA A 496 11.38 -3.04 -21.09
CA ALA A 496 10.02 -3.49 -20.86
C ALA A 496 9.97 -4.75 -19.98
N SER A 497 10.84 -5.73 -20.25
CA SER A 497 10.96 -6.93 -19.42
C SER A 497 11.47 -6.62 -18.01
N PHE A 498 12.42 -5.69 -17.86
CA PHE A 498 12.89 -5.23 -16.56
C PHE A 498 11.77 -4.57 -15.73
N TYR A 499 10.97 -3.67 -16.31
CA TYR A 499 9.84 -3.05 -15.62
C TYR A 499 8.74 -4.05 -15.31
N GLU A 500 8.49 -5.03 -16.19
CA GLU A 500 7.53 -6.08 -15.91
C GLU A 500 7.98 -6.98 -14.75
N TYR A 501 9.26 -7.34 -14.69
CA TYR A 501 9.81 -8.10 -13.54
C TYR A 501 9.59 -7.34 -12.23
N ASN A 502 9.89 -6.04 -12.20
CA ASN A 502 9.63 -5.18 -11.04
C ASN A 502 8.16 -5.22 -10.63
N ALA A 503 7.27 -4.99 -11.60
CA ALA A 503 5.83 -4.96 -11.40
C ALA A 503 5.26 -6.28 -10.89
N ARG A 504 5.80 -7.42 -11.37
CA ARG A 504 5.45 -8.77 -10.89
C ARG A 504 6.00 -9.05 -9.50
N ASN A 505 7.26 -8.68 -9.26
CA ASN A 505 7.93 -9.00 -8.01
C ASN A 505 7.26 -8.27 -6.85
N GLN A 506 6.96 -6.97 -7.00
CA GLN A 506 6.30 -6.16 -5.97
C GLN A 506 4.99 -6.78 -5.46
N ILE A 507 4.12 -7.27 -6.36
CA ILE A 507 2.80 -7.80 -6.01
C ILE A 507 2.81 -9.29 -5.61
N THR A 508 4.00 -9.91 -5.53
CA THR A 508 4.16 -11.33 -5.18
C THR A 508 5.25 -11.53 -4.13
N LEU A 509 6.49 -11.84 -4.52
CA LEU A 509 7.56 -12.18 -3.57
C LEU A 509 8.18 -10.98 -2.86
N TRP A 510 8.02 -9.77 -3.43
CA TRP A 510 8.50 -8.48 -2.94
C TRP A 510 10.03 -8.32 -2.86
N GLY A 511 10.77 -9.41 -2.69
CA GLY A 511 12.23 -9.46 -2.74
C GLY A 511 12.75 -10.60 -3.62
N PRO A 512 14.09 -10.81 -3.66
CA PRO A 512 14.72 -11.84 -4.48
C PRO A 512 14.32 -13.27 -4.11
N ASN A 513 14.02 -13.54 -2.84
CA ASN A 513 13.73 -14.88 -2.32
C ASN A 513 12.42 -14.96 -1.53
N GLY A 514 11.57 -13.92 -1.57
CA GLY A 514 10.31 -13.90 -0.81
C GLY A 514 10.33 -13.22 0.52
N GLU A 515 11.21 -12.26 0.68
CA GLU A 515 11.46 -11.51 1.91
C GLU A 515 10.16 -11.00 2.55
N ILE A 516 9.21 -10.51 1.73
CA ILE A 516 7.90 -10.04 2.20
C ILE A 516 6.77 -10.59 1.30
N THR A 517 6.74 -11.91 1.19
CA THR A 517 5.83 -12.65 0.30
C THR A 517 4.35 -12.25 0.54
N ASP A 518 3.66 -11.94 -0.56
CA ASP A 518 2.25 -11.55 -0.65
C ASP A 518 1.86 -10.29 0.15
N TYR A 519 2.82 -9.44 0.53
CA TYR A 519 2.51 -8.18 1.25
C TYR A 519 1.62 -7.23 0.44
N ALA A 520 1.93 -7.07 -0.84
CA ALA A 520 1.20 -6.23 -1.78
C ALA A 520 0.37 -7.08 -2.76
N SER A 521 -0.28 -8.13 -2.26
CA SER A 521 -1.09 -9.04 -3.07
C SER A 521 -2.30 -8.33 -3.71
N LYS A 522 -2.85 -8.91 -4.78
CA LYS A 522 -3.94 -8.28 -5.56
C LYS A 522 -4.98 -9.31 -6.00
N GLY A 523 -6.25 -9.00 -5.80
CA GLY A 523 -7.38 -9.70 -6.39
C GLY A 523 -7.56 -9.32 -7.86
N TRP A 524 -6.59 -9.67 -8.72
CA TRP A 524 -6.60 -9.33 -10.15
C TRP A 524 -6.76 -10.54 -11.06
N ALA A 525 -7.62 -10.42 -12.07
CA ALA A 525 -7.69 -11.37 -13.16
C ALA A 525 -6.33 -11.51 -13.86
N GLY A 526 -5.97 -12.72 -14.20
CA GLY A 526 -4.64 -13.08 -14.68
C GLY A 526 -3.66 -13.37 -13.53
N LEU A 527 -3.72 -12.63 -12.41
CA LEU A 527 -2.92 -12.99 -11.23
C LEU A 527 -3.57 -14.17 -10.49
N ILE A 528 -4.91 -14.16 -10.33
CA ILE A 528 -5.68 -15.33 -9.86
C ILE A 528 -5.36 -16.55 -10.72
N SER A 529 -5.57 -16.48 -12.03
CA SER A 529 -5.42 -17.65 -12.89
C SER A 529 -3.99 -18.13 -13.13
N THR A 530 -2.98 -17.24 -13.12
CA THR A 530 -1.59 -17.64 -13.43
C THR A 530 -0.67 -17.74 -12.23
N TYR A 531 -1.03 -17.20 -11.06
CA TYR A 531 -0.21 -17.24 -9.85
C TYR A 531 -0.92 -17.96 -8.70
N TYR A 532 -2.11 -17.51 -8.28
CA TYR A 532 -2.78 -18.08 -7.10
C TYR A 532 -3.38 -19.46 -7.35
N ILE A 533 -4.07 -19.70 -8.48
CA ILE A 533 -4.61 -21.02 -8.83
C ILE A 533 -3.50 -22.09 -8.85
N PRO A 534 -2.35 -21.88 -9.53
CA PRO A 534 -1.25 -22.85 -9.48
C PRO A 534 -0.70 -23.11 -8.07
N ARG A 535 -0.61 -22.09 -7.20
CA ARG A 535 -0.18 -22.25 -5.80
C ARG A 535 -1.12 -23.16 -5.03
N TRP A 536 -2.43 -22.93 -5.13
CA TRP A 536 -3.45 -23.77 -4.52
C TRP A 536 -3.49 -25.17 -5.11
N HIS A 537 -3.29 -25.32 -6.42
CA HIS A 537 -3.21 -26.62 -7.08
C HIS A 537 -2.02 -27.45 -6.55
N LEU A 538 -0.83 -26.85 -6.46
CA LEU A 538 0.36 -27.49 -5.87
C LEU A 538 0.11 -27.93 -4.41
N PHE A 539 -0.62 -27.12 -3.64
CA PHE A 539 -1.00 -27.46 -2.27
C PHE A 539 -1.94 -28.66 -2.22
N ILE A 540 -3.00 -28.65 -3.03
CA ILE A 540 -3.97 -29.75 -3.12
C ILE A 540 -3.27 -31.05 -3.53
N ASP A 541 -2.43 -31.02 -4.56
CA ASP A 541 -1.64 -32.18 -5.00
C ASP A 541 -0.72 -32.69 -3.87
N TYR A 542 -0.13 -31.78 -3.10
CA TYR A 542 0.70 -32.15 -1.96
C TYR A 542 -0.10 -32.85 -0.86
N LEU A 543 -1.29 -32.34 -0.52
CA LEU A 543 -2.19 -32.99 0.44
C LEU A 543 -2.67 -34.36 -0.05
N VAL A 544 -3.05 -34.48 -1.33
CA VAL A 544 -3.52 -35.73 -1.94
C VAL A 544 -2.45 -36.82 -1.92
N SER A 545 -1.18 -36.43 -2.09
CA SER A 545 -0.04 -37.36 -2.19
C SER A 545 0.70 -37.62 -0.87
N THR A 546 0.40 -36.86 0.20
CA THR A 546 1.16 -36.90 1.46
C THR A 546 0.22 -37.13 2.63
N PRO A 547 0.31 -38.26 3.36
CA PRO A 547 -0.44 -38.46 4.59
C PRO A 547 -0.13 -37.39 5.64
N THR A 548 -1.09 -37.08 6.52
CA THR A 548 -0.99 -36.02 7.54
C THR A 548 0.26 -36.15 8.42
N ASP A 549 0.59 -37.37 8.87
CA ASP A 549 1.77 -37.65 9.70
C ASP A 549 3.12 -37.40 8.98
N SER A 550 3.08 -37.28 7.65
CA SER A 550 4.25 -37.02 6.80
C SER A 550 4.25 -35.60 6.22
N TYR A 551 3.31 -34.75 6.61
CA TYR A 551 3.24 -33.37 6.13
C TYR A 551 4.50 -32.60 6.52
N ASN A 552 5.18 -32.04 5.53
CA ASN A 552 6.39 -31.24 5.69
C ASN A 552 6.22 -29.89 4.99
N SER A 553 5.91 -28.86 5.78
CA SER A 553 5.74 -27.49 5.28
C SER A 553 6.98 -26.97 4.57
N THR A 554 8.18 -27.25 5.07
CA THR A 554 9.43 -26.79 4.47
C THR A 554 9.59 -27.33 3.04
N ALA A 555 9.42 -28.64 2.86
CA ALA A 555 9.53 -29.26 1.55
C ALA A 555 8.44 -28.78 0.56
N PHE A 556 7.23 -28.52 1.07
CA PHE A 556 6.17 -27.91 0.25
C PHE A 556 6.50 -26.47 -0.14
N PHE A 557 6.95 -25.65 0.80
CA PHE A 557 7.30 -24.26 0.56
C PHE A 557 8.48 -24.11 -0.40
N GLU A 558 9.44 -25.05 -0.41
CA GLU A 558 10.49 -25.10 -1.44
C GLU A 558 9.91 -25.34 -2.85
N LYS A 559 8.94 -26.26 -3.00
CA LYS A 559 8.26 -26.48 -4.30
C LYS A 559 7.49 -25.24 -4.75
N LEU A 560 6.80 -24.61 -3.80
CA LEU A 560 6.04 -23.38 -4.03
C LEU A 560 6.96 -22.24 -4.48
N ARG A 561 8.03 -21.99 -3.72
CA ARG A 561 9.06 -20.98 -4.01
C ARG A 561 9.65 -21.14 -5.41
N ASN A 562 9.94 -22.37 -5.81
CA ASN A 562 10.45 -22.68 -7.14
C ASN A 562 9.47 -22.29 -8.26
N PHE A 563 8.16 -22.49 -8.04
CA PHE A 563 7.14 -22.02 -8.97
C PHE A 563 7.08 -20.48 -9.00
N GLU A 564 7.05 -19.84 -7.83
CA GLU A 564 6.89 -18.39 -7.71
C GLU A 564 8.06 -17.63 -8.36
N LEU A 565 9.29 -18.08 -8.12
CA LEU A 565 10.49 -17.51 -8.75
C LEU A 565 10.44 -17.61 -10.28
N ARG A 566 9.96 -18.74 -10.82
CA ARG A 566 9.77 -18.90 -12.27
C ARG A 566 8.67 -17.98 -12.78
N TRP A 567 7.58 -17.78 -12.06
CA TRP A 567 6.47 -16.93 -12.49
C TRP A 567 6.91 -15.47 -12.70
N GLN A 568 7.74 -14.93 -11.81
CA GLN A 568 8.19 -13.54 -11.89
C GLN A 568 9.05 -13.21 -13.11
N THR A 569 9.75 -14.21 -13.66
CA THR A 569 10.64 -14.05 -14.82
C THR A 569 9.90 -14.22 -16.16
N GLN A 570 8.60 -14.51 -16.13
CA GLN A 570 7.79 -14.62 -17.33
C GLN A 570 7.49 -13.25 -17.94
N THR A 571 7.13 -13.25 -19.22
CA THR A 571 6.64 -12.07 -19.94
C THR A 571 5.18 -12.24 -20.28
N TRP A 572 4.36 -11.22 -20.02
CA TRP A 572 2.93 -11.23 -20.32
C TRP A 572 2.70 -11.16 -21.82
N ASN A 573 2.06 -12.18 -22.37
CA ASN A 573 1.77 -12.30 -23.80
C ASN A 573 0.32 -12.74 -24.06
N ALA A 574 -0.53 -12.79 -23.03
CA ALA A 574 -1.93 -13.17 -23.20
C ALA A 574 -2.70 -12.09 -23.99
N PRO A 575 -3.57 -12.49 -24.94
CA PRO A 575 -4.41 -11.55 -25.66
C PRO A 575 -5.44 -10.89 -24.72
N GLU A 576 -5.85 -9.68 -25.05
CA GLU A 576 -6.92 -9.02 -24.29
C GLU A 576 -8.26 -9.74 -24.45
N PRO A 577 -9.05 -9.85 -23.38
CA PRO A 577 -10.34 -10.53 -23.42
C PRO A 577 -11.36 -9.71 -24.23
N PHE A 578 -12.29 -10.39 -24.90
CA PHE A 578 -13.31 -9.75 -25.75
C PHE A 578 -14.66 -10.47 -25.68
N GLY A 579 -15.71 -9.78 -26.13
CA GLY A 579 -17.06 -10.33 -26.23
C GLY A 579 -17.64 -10.74 -24.87
N ASP A 580 -18.26 -11.92 -24.83
CA ASP A 580 -18.98 -12.42 -23.64
C ASP A 580 -18.08 -12.66 -22.42
N MET A 581 -16.75 -12.76 -22.61
CA MET A 581 -15.80 -12.90 -21.51
C MET A 581 -15.68 -11.64 -20.64
N ILE A 582 -16.04 -10.47 -21.19
CA ILE A 582 -15.99 -9.19 -20.47
C ILE A 582 -17.38 -8.60 -20.19
N ASP A 583 -18.44 -9.35 -20.50
CA ASP A 583 -19.82 -8.97 -20.17
C ASP A 583 -20.14 -9.36 -18.73
N LEU A 584 -20.11 -8.36 -17.84
CA LEU A 584 -20.37 -8.56 -16.41
C LEU A 584 -21.72 -9.23 -16.13
N GLN A 585 -22.78 -8.86 -16.84
CA GLN A 585 -24.11 -9.43 -16.59
C GLN A 585 -24.13 -10.93 -16.91
N LYS A 586 -23.55 -11.32 -18.05
CA LYS A 586 -23.46 -12.74 -18.45
C LYS A 586 -22.58 -13.54 -17.51
N VAL A 587 -21.42 -13.00 -17.13
CA VAL A 587 -20.50 -13.65 -16.19
C VAL A 587 -21.16 -13.85 -14.83
N LEU A 588 -21.76 -12.81 -14.25
CA LEU A 588 -22.45 -12.93 -12.95
C LEU A 588 -23.63 -13.89 -13.00
N SER A 589 -24.39 -13.92 -14.10
CA SER A 589 -25.47 -14.89 -14.29
C SER A 589 -24.96 -16.34 -14.22
N ARG A 590 -23.81 -16.63 -14.85
CA ARG A 590 -23.16 -17.94 -14.81
C ARG A 590 -22.66 -18.27 -13.40
N VAL A 591 -21.92 -17.35 -12.77
CA VAL A 591 -21.33 -17.55 -11.44
C VAL A 591 -22.42 -17.76 -10.38
N HIS A 592 -23.46 -16.92 -10.37
CA HIS A 592 -24.61 -17.07 -9.49
C HIS A 592 -25.32 -18.43 -9.67
N SER A 593 -25.44 -18.90 -10.92
CA SER A 593 -26.07 -20.19 -11.21
C SER A 593 -25.22 -21.39 -10.76
N ARG A 594 -23.89 -21.30 -10.83
CA ARG A 594 -22.97 -22.36 -10.42
C ARG A 594 -22.82 -22.44 -8.89
N TRP A 595 -22.90 -21.30 -8.20
CA TRP A 595 -22.67 -21.19 -6.74
C TRP A 595 -23.92 -20.75 -5.97
N PRO A 596 -25.06 -21.44 -6.09
CA PRO A 596 -26.31 -20.98 -5.47
C PRO A 596 -26.24 -20.96 -3.93
N SER A 597 -25.35 -21.74 -3.30
CA SER A 597 -25.14 -21.71 -1.85
C SER A 597 -24.39 -20.47 -1.37
N VAL A 598 -23.51 -19.90 -2.21
CA VAL A 598 -22.73 -18.69 -1.88
C VAL A 598 -23.62 -17.46 -1.83
N PHE A 599 -24.61 -17.39 -2.74
CA PHE A 599 -25.51 -16.25 -2.86
C PHE A 599 -26.86 -16.44 -2.13
N LYS A 600 -27.01 -17.50 -1.34
CA LYS A 600 -28.17 -17.72 -0.47
C LYS A 600 -27.92 -17.11 0.92
N VAL A 601 -29.01 -16.71 1.56
CA VAL A 601 -29.05 -16.15 2.92
C VAL A 601 -29.72 -17.15 3.83
#